data_AF-A0A537GKZ4-F1
#
_entry.id   AF-A0A537GKZ4-F1
#
_cell.length_a   1.000
_cell.length_b   1.000
_cell.length_c   1.000
_cell.angle_alpha   90.00
_cell.angle_beta   90.00
_cell.angle_gamma   90.00
#
_symmetry.space_group_name_H-M   'P 1'
#
loop_
_entity.id
_entity.type
_entity.pdbx_description
1 polymer ?
#
loop_
_entity_poly.entity_id
_entity_poly.type
_entity_poly.pdbx_seq_one_letter_code
_entity_poly.pdbx_strand_id
1 'polypeptide(L)'
;MRRIPRALVLSLLLGFFLLLISASATREPWGASDGYPLHYSYPNLPCERPNPFNGCGYSYDPVLVGLDFLFWLAIAGVVVSAIDLAWTRVFSRYVGKQTRSSAAQSS
;
A
#
# COMPACT_ATOMS: atom_id res chain seq x y z
N MET A 1 1.16 11.97 24.15
CA MET A 1 1.69 11.02 23.15
C MET A 1 0.70 9.88 22.94
N ARG A 2 -0.18 9.92 21.93
CA ARG A 2 -1.10 8.80 21.57
C ARG A 2 -1.75 8.95 20.17
N ARG A 3 -1.11 9.66 19.22
CA ARG A 3 -1.62 9.85 17.83
C ARG A 3 -1.05 8.84 16.82
N ILE A 4 -0.05 8.06 17.22
CA ILE A 4 0.61 7.08 16.36
C ILE A 4 -0.26 5.83 16.03
N PRO A 5 -1.26 5.36 16.81
CA PRO A 5 -1.94 4.12 16.45
C PRO A 5 -2.76 4.26 15.16
N ARG A 6 -3.37 5.42 14.91
CA ARG A 6 -4.26 5.58 13.74
C ARG A 6 -3.49 5.67 12.44
N ALA A 7 -2.40 6.45 12.39
CA ALA A 7 -1.58 6.58 11.19
C ALA A 7 -0.87 5.26 10.83
N LEU A 8 -0.37 4.53 11.83
CA LEU A 8 0.22 3.21 11.60
C LEU A 8 -0.81 2.21 11.09
N VAL A 9 -2.00 2.13 11.72
CA VAL A 9 -3.07 1.23 11.26
C VAL A 9 -3.50 1.57 9.84
N LEU A 10 -3.67 2.85 9.51
CA LEU A 10 -4.03 3.28 8.16
C LEU A 10 -2.93 2.93 7.14
N SER A 11 -1.66 3.13 7.48
CA SER A 11 -0.54 2.76 6.61
C SER A 11 -0.47 1.25 6.39
N LEU A 12 -0.76 0.46 7.43
CA LEU A 12 -0.74 -0.99 7.37
C LEU A 12 -1.89 -1.54 6.52
N LEU A 13 -3.10 -1.00 6.68
CA LEU A 13 -4.24 -1.32 5.82
C LEU A 13 -3.96 -0.92 4.38
N LEU A 14 -3.52 0.31 4.14
CA LEU A 14 -3.26 0.81 2.80
C LEU A 14 -2.12 0.03 2.12
N GLY A 15 -1.03 -0.27 2.83
CA GLY A 15 0.07 -1.09 2.32
C GLY A 15 -0.39 -2.50 1.93
N PHE A 16 -1.24 -3.13 2.75
CA PHE A 16 -1.83 -4.43 2.42
C PHE A 16 -2.73 -4.36 1.18
N PHE A 17 -3.56 -3.32 1.06
CA PHE A 17 -4.40 -3.12 -0.13
C PHE A 17 -3.55 -2.90 -1.39
N LEU A 18 -2.48 -2.11 -1.30
CA LEU A 18 -1.58 -1.87 -2.43
C LEU A 18 -0.87 -3.15 -2.87
N LEU A 19 -0.41 -3.97 -1.93
CA LEU A 19 0.14 -5.30 -2.22
C LEU A 19 -0.90 -6.19 -2.92
N LEU A 20 -2.15 -6.21 -2.45
CA LEU A 20 -3.19 -7.03 -3.06
C LEU A 20 -3.49 -6.58 -4.50
N ILE A 21 -3.53 -5.26 -4.72
CA ILE A 21 -3.70 -4.67 -6.05
C ILE A 21 -2.53 -5.04 -6.95
N SER A 22 -1.28 -4.87 -6.51
CA SER A 22 -0.10 -5.22 -7.31
C SER A 22 -0.08 -6.71 -7.66
N ALA A 23 -0.30 -7.58 -6.68
CA ALA A 23 -0.38 -9.02 -6.87
C ALA A 23 -1.46 -9.43 -7.86
N SER A 24 -2.63 -8.77 -7.82
CA SER A 24 -3.72 -9.03 -8.77
C SER A 24 -3.42 -8.51 -10.18
N ALA A 25 -2.72 -7.39 -10.31
CA ALA A 25 -2.36 -6.79 -11.58
C ALA A 25 -1.28 -7.59 -12.33
N THR A 26 -0.36 -8.21 -11.60
CA THR A 26 0.70 -9.08 -12.15
C THR A 26 0.27 -10.54 -12.23
N ARG A 27 -1.02 -10.82 -12.16
CA ARG A 27 -1.51 -12.20 -12.21
C ARG A 27 -1.62 -12.64 -13.66
N GLU A 28 -0.89 -13.69 -13.99
CA GLU A 28 -1.03 -14.33 -15.30
C GLU A 28 -2.39 -15.05 -15.39
N PRO A 29 -3.06 -15.02 -16.57
CA PRO A 29 -4.28 -15.79 -16.77
C PRO A 29 -3.97 -17.28 -16.57
N TRP A 30 -4.63 -17.88 -15.58
CA TRP A 30 -4.43 -19.29 -15.17
C TRP A 30 -3.04 -19.59 -14.55
N GLY A 31 -2.25 -18.56 -14.25
CA GLY A 31 -0.92 -18.65 -13.67
C GLY A 31 -0.82 -18.09 -12.24
N ALA A 32 0.41 -17.93 -11.78
CA ALA A 32 0.72 -17.34 -10.48
C ALA A 32 0.59 -15.81 -10.50
N SER A 33 0.61 -15.23 -9.30
CA SER A 33 0.85 -13.81 -9.13
C SER A 33 2.35 -13.58 -9.05
N ASP A 34 2.93 -12.92 -10.04
CA ASP A 34 4.39 -12.73 -10.06
C ASP A 34 4.87 -11.76 -8.98
N GLY A 35 4.04 -10.76 -8.64
CA GLY A 35 4.38 -9.73 -7.67
C GLY A 35 4.98 -8.50 -8.34
N TYR A 36 4.90 -7.36 -7.65
CA TYR A 36 5.55 -6.13 -8.06
C TYR A 36 5.79 -5.21 -6.86
N PRO A 37 6.99 -4.60 -6.73
CA PRO A 37 8.13 -4.66 -7.66
C PRO A 37 8.97 -5.94 -7.61
N LEU A 38 8.81 -6.78 -6.59
CA LEU A 38 9.60 -8.00 -6.44
C LEU A 38 8.86 -9.20 -7.05
N HIS A 39 9.57 -9.95 -7.88
CA HIS A 39 9.07 -11.22 -8.41
C HIS A 39 9.25 -12.32 -7.37
N TYR A 40 8.17 -12.81 -6.78
CA TYR A 40 8.22 -13.78 -5.69
C TYR A 40 7.61 -15.14 -6.03
N SER A 41 7.04 -15.30 -7.23
CA SER A 41 6.57 -16.59 -7.74
C SER A 41 7.73 -17.38 -8.38
N TYR A 42 7.69 -18.70 -8.28
CA TYR A 42 8.57 -19.58 -9.04
C TYR A 42 7.89 -20.90 -9.40
N PRO A 43 8.22 -21.50 -10.56
CA PRO A 43 7.64 -22.77 -10.98
C PRO A 43 8.17 -23.92 -10.12
N ASN A 44 7.29 -24.86 -9.78
CA ASN A 44 7.70 -26.07 -9.06
C ASN A 44 8.37 -27.07 -10.02
N LEU A 45 9.67 -27.32 -9.82
CA LEU A 45 10.48 -28.24 -10.61
C LEU A 45 11.29 -29.18 -9.68
N PRO A 46 11.44 -30.48 -9.99
CA PRO A 46 10.85 -31.20 -11.14
C PRO A 46 9.34 -31.44 -10.95
N CYS A 47 8.64 -31.63 -12.07
CA CYS A 47 7.19 -31.77 -12.08
C CYS A 47 6.77 -33.22 -12.32
N GLU A 48 6.38 -33.92 -11.25
CA GLU A 48 5.98 -35.32 -11.35
C GLU A 48 4.54 -35.52 -11.85
N ARG A 49 3.64 -34.55 -11.59
CA ARG A 49 2.21 -34.64 -11.98
C ARG A 49 1.66 -33.28 -12.41
N PRO A 50 1.68 -32.94 -13.70
CA PRO A 50 1.07 -31.70 -14.19
C PRO A 50 -0.46 -31.77 -14.09
N ASN A 51 -1.07 -30.72 -13.56
CA ASN A 51 -2.51 -30.51 -13.50
C ASN A 51 -2.98 -29.62 -14.67
N PRO A 52 -4.14 -29.90 -15.31
CA PRO A 52 -4.62 -29.14 -16.46
C PRO A 52 -4.89 -27.65 -16.22
N PHE A 53 -5.04 -27.20 -14.97
CA PHE A 53 -5.38 -25.80 -14.66
C PHE A 53 -4.17 -24.89 -14.38
N ASN A 54 -3.08 -25.44 -13.83
CA ASN A 54 -1.92 -24.66 -13.39
C ASN A 54 -0.58 -25.36 -13.69
N GLY A 55 -0.60 -26.39 -14.55
CA GLY A 55 0.58 -27.19 -14.88
C GLY A 55 1.19 -27.81 -13.62
N CYS A 56 2.45 -27.45 -13.35
CA CYS A 56 3.22 -27.96 -12.21
C CYS A 56 2.94 -27.19 -10.90
N GLY A 57 2.09 -26.17 -10.98
CA GLY A 57 1.87 -25.22 -9.90
C GLY A 57 3.07 -24.29 -9.70
N TYR A 58 2.87 -23.32 -8.82
CA TYR A 58 3.85 -22.33 -8.44
C TYR A 58 3.96 -22.28 -6.93
N SER A 59 5.15 -21.95 -6.44
CA SER A 59 5.38 -21.63 -5.05
C SER A 59 5.80 -20.18 -4.92
N TYR A 60 5.64 -19.65 -3.72
CA TYR A 60 5.93 -18.26 -3.39
C TYR A 60 7.04 -18.21 -2.35
N ASP A 61 8.02 -17.34 -2.56
CA ASP A 61 9.06 -17.10 -1.57
C ASP A 61 8.51 -16.15 -0.48
N PRO A 62 8.33 -16.63 0.77
CA PRO A 62 7.76 -15.80 1.84
C PRO A 62 8.65 -14.60 2.19
N VAL A 63 9.97 -14.68 1.96
CA VAL A 63 10.90 -13.58 2.21
C VAL A 63 10.65 -12.46 1.20
N LEU A 64 10.53 -12.81 -0.08
CA LEU A 64 10.28 -11.82 -1.14
C LEU A 64 8.88 -11.20 -1.02
N VAL A 65 7.85 -11.99 -0.67
CA VAL A 65 6.52 -11.47 -0.35
C VAL A 65 6.57 -10.49 0.82
N GLY A 66 7.34 -10.82 1.87
CA GLY A 66 7.53 -9.94 3.02
C GLY A 66 8.22 -8.62 2.67
N LEU A 67 9.26 -8.66 1.83
CA LEU A 67 9.95 -7.47 1.34
C LEU A 67 9.05 -6.59 0.45
N ASP A 68 8.24 -7.22 -0.40
CA ASP A 68 7.27 -6.51 -1.25
C ASP A 68 6.22 -5.80 -0.39
N PHE A 69 5.72 -6.46 0.66
CA PHE A 69 4.84 -5.83 1.64
C PHE A 69 5.48 -4.64 2.36
N LEU A 70 6.74 -4.76 2.79
CA LEU A 70 7.46 -3.66 3.43
C LEU A 70 7.66 -2.47 2.48
N PHE A 71 7.89 -2.74 1.19
CA PHE A 71 7.95 -1.70 0.16
C PHE A 71 6.62 -0.94 0.04
N TRP A 72 5.50 -1.65 -0.08
CA TRP A 72 4.18 -1.03 -0.14
C TRP A 72 3.79 -0.32 1.16
N LEU A 73 4.19 -0.86 2.30
CA LEU A 73 4.01 -0.23 3.60
C LEU A 73 4.77 1.10 3.71
N ALA A 74 6.00 1.15 3.20
CA ALA A 74 6.79 2.37 3.16
C ALA A 74 6.13 3.43 2.27
N ILE A 75 5.67 3.05 1.07
CA ILE A 75 4.91 3.95 0.18
C ILE A 75 3.65 4.46 0.88
N ALA A 76 2.87 3.57 1.48
CA ALA A 76 1.67 3.93 2.21
C ALA A 76 1.97 4.92 3.35
N GLY A 77 3.06 4.70 4.10
CA GLY A 77 3.50 5.62 5.15
C GLY A 77 3.83 7.02 4.62
N VAL A 78 4.51 7.12 3.48
CA VAL A 78 4.81 8.40 2.83
C VAL A 78 3.52 9.10 2.39
N VAL A 79 2.60 8.36 1.76
CA VAL A 79 1.31 8.90 1.30
C VAL A 79 0.47 9.42 2.47
N VAL A 80 0.30 8.62 3.53
CA VAL A 80 -0.47 9.02 4.73
C VAL A 80 0.15 10.24 5.39
N SER A 81 1.48 10.29 5.50
CA SER A 81 2.20 11.43 6.09
C SER A 81 2.06 12.69 5.23
N ALA A 82 2.16 12.57 3.90
CA ALA A 82 1.98 13.68 2.98
C ALA A 82 0.55 14.25 3.04
N ILE A 83 -0.46 13.38 3.16
CA ILE A 83 -1.86 13.78 3.32
C ILE A 83 -2.06 14.53 4.65
N ASP A 84 -1.52 14.02 5.76
CA ASP A 84 -1.65 14.68 7.07
C ASP A 84 -0.98 16.07 7.05
N LEU A 85 0.18 16.17 6.41
CA LEU A 85 0.91 17.43 6.25
C LEU A 85 0.19 18.41 5.30
N ALA A 86 -0.44 17.91 4.24
CA ALA A 86 -1.27 18.72 3.37
C ALA A 86 -2.52 19.22 4.11
N TRP A 87 -3.18 18.35 4.88
CA TRP A 87 -4.37 18.68 5.63
C TRP A 87 -4.10 19.75 6.67
N THR A 88 -3.01 19.62 7.45
CA THR A 88 -2.61 20.62 8.45
C THR A 88 -2.29 21.97 7.83
N ARG A 89 -1.64 22.00 6.64
CA ARG A 89 -1.38 23.25 5.90
C ARG A 89 -2.65 23.90 5.36
N VAL A 90 -3.57 23.13 4.79
CA VAL A 90 -4.85 23.64 4.25
C VAL A 90 -5.73 24.15 5.39
N PHE A 91 -5.87 23.39 6.47
CA PHE A 91 -6.68 23.78 7.63
C PHE A 91 -6.12 25.04 8.31
N SER A 92 -4.79 25.16 8.45
CA SER A 92 -4.16 26.37 9.00
C SER A 92 -4.44 27.60 8.14
N ARG A 93 -4.43 27.45 6.81
CA ARG A 93 -4.80 28.54 5.89
C ARG A 93 -6.28 28.89 5.98
N TYR A 94 -7.14 27.89 6.17
CA TYR A 94 -8.59 28.09 6.30
C TYR A 94 -8.92 28.86 7.59
N VAL A 95 -8.39 28.39 8.72
CA VAL A 95 -8.56 29.06 10.03
C VAL A 95 -8.01 30.49 9.99
N GLY A 96 -6.81 30.70 9.46
CA GLY A 96 -6.23 32.05 9.36
C GLY A 96 -7.03 33.03 8.49
N LYS A 97 -7.68 32.54 7.41
CA LYS A 97 -8.61 33.36 6.61
C LYS A 97 -9.88 33.70 7.39
N GLN A 98 -10.42 32.75 8.15
CA GLN A 98 -11.64 32.96 8.93
C GLN A 98 -11.43 33.97 10.07
N THR A 99 -10.29 33.92 10.76
CA THR A 99 -9.95 34.90 11.82
C THR A 99 -9.80 36.32 11.26
N ARG A 100 -9.18 36.49 10.07
CA ARG A 100 -9.09 37.79 9.40
C ARG A 100 -10.44 38.34 8.95
N SER A 101 -11.31 37.47 8.43
CA SER A 101 -12.65 37.88 7.99
C SER A 101 -13.53 38.32 9.17
N SER A 102 -13.45 37.63 10.32
CA SER A 102 -14.18 38.03 11.53
C SER A 102 -13.66 39.32 12.16
N ALA A 103 -12.35 39.58 12.11
CA ALA A 103 -11.77 40.83 12.61
C ALA A 103 -12.10 42.06 11.72
N ALA A 104 -12.25 41.86 10.41
CA ALA A 104 -12.62 42.93 9.48
C ALA A 104 -14.11 43.32 9.57
N GLN A 105 -14.98 42.43 10.06
CA GLN A 105 -16.42 42.67 10.17
C GLN A 105 -16.82 43.34 11.50
N SER A 106 -15.88 43.49 12.45
CA SER A 106 -16.08 44.17 13.74
C SER A 106 -15.45 45.56 13.79
N SER A 107 -15.06 46.14 12.64
CA SER A 107 -14.49 47.49 12.52
C SER A 107 -15.46 48.44 11.82
#